data_AF-A0A962MLK2-F1
#
_entry.id   AF-A0A962MLK2-F1
#
_cell.length_a   1.000
_cell.length_b   1.000
_cell.length_c   1.000
_cell.angle_alpha   90.00
_cell.angle_beta   90.00
_cell.angle_gamma   90.00
#
_symmetry.space_group_name_H-M   'P 1'
#
loop_
_entity.id
_entity.type
_entity.pdbx_description
1 polymer ?
#
loop_
_entity_poly.entity_id
_entity_poly.type
_entity_poly.pdbx_seq_one_letter_code
_entity_poly.pdbx_strand_id
1 'polypeptide(L)'
;DFLIEYEAGFDDEGTILGADFTYAARCGFSSDLSGPVTDRALFHCDNAYYYPAVKAVSAPLYTNTVSNTAFRGFGGPQGMVGAERIIDEVAFALGKDPLEIRKRNFYGTSDRNVTPYHQTVEDNIVHRIVEELEESSAYRRRRREIAAFNANSPIVKRGLALTPVKF
;
A
#
# COMPACT_ATOMS: atom_id res chain seq x y z
N ASP A 1 9.10 15.65 -0.80
CA ASP A 1 8.23 14.88 -1.73
C ASP A 1 8.90 13.56 -2.06
N PHE A 2 8.11 12.53 -2.42
CA PHE A 2 8.61 11.20 -2.80
C PHE A 2 8.26 10.91 -4.25
N LEU A 3 9.21 10.34 -4.99
CA LEU A 3 8.96 9.58 -6.21
C LEU A 3 9.10 8.10 -5.86
N ILE A 4 8.11 7.31 -6.24
CA ILE A 4 8.08 5.87 -5.97
C ILE A 4 8.04 5.16 -7.32
N GLU A 5 9.11 4.44 -7.63
CA GLU A 5 9.15 3.51 -8.75
C GLU A 5 8.95 2.10 -8.20
N TYR A 6 8.19 1.29 -8.92
CA TYR A 6 7.91 -0.08 -8.51
C TYR A 6 7.74 -1.01 -9.70
N GLU A 7 8.13 -2.27 -9.52
CA GLU A 7 7.80 -3.40 -10.38
C GLU A 7 7.20 -4.50 -9.51
N ALA A 8 6.19 -5.20 -10.01
CA ALA A 8 5.53 -6.29 -9.28
C ALA A 8 5.19 -7.45 -10.21
N GLY A 9 5.47 -8.68 -9.76
CA GLY A 9 5.03 -9.91 -10.39
C GLY A 9 3.85 -10.51 -9.62
N PHE A 10 2.82 -10.96 -10.33
CA PHE A 10 1.61 -11.55 -9.75
C PHE A 10 1.06 -12.69 -10.63
N ASP A 11 0.30 -13.60 -10.02
CA ASP A 11 -0.40 -14.69 -10.72
C ASP A 11 -1.78 -14.25 -11.27
N ASP A 12 -2.43 -15.12 -12.06
CA ASP A 12 -3.76 -14.86 -12.64
C ASP A 12 -4.86 -14.66 -11.57
N GLU A 13 -4.58 -15.17 -10.38
CA GLU A 13 -5.43 -15.03 -9.21
C GLU A 13 -5.29 -13.66 -8.52
N GLY A 14 -4.18 -12.95 -8.73
CA GLY A 14 -3.85 -11.67 -8.14
C GLY A 14 -3.02 -11.75 -6.86
N THR A 15 -2.39 -12.89 -6.59
CA THR A 15 -1.36 -13.06 -5.55
C THR A 15 -0.06 -12.45 -6.03
N ILE A 16 0.52 -11.55 -5.24
CA ILE A 16 1.80 -10.91 -5.54
C ILE A 16 2.91 -11.88 -5.15
N LEU A 17 3.77 -12.20 -6.11
CA LEU A 17 4.88 -13.14 -5.97
C LEU A 17 6.18 -12.41 -5.61
N GLY A 18 6.31 -11.16 -6.04
CA GLY A 18 7.35 -10.28 -5.55
C GLY A 18 7.22 -8.84 -6.03
N ALA A 19 7.98 -7.96 -5.38
CA ALA A 19 8.00 -6.53 -5.67
C ALA A 19 9.42 -5.94 -5.54
N ASP A 20 9.80 -5.06 -6.47
CA ASP A 20 10.98 -4.21 -6.38
C ASP A 20 10.50 -2.76 -6.26
N PHE A 21 10.96 -2.04 -5.22
CA PHE A 21 10.60 -0.65 -4.97
C PHE A 21 11.83 0.25 -4.87
N THR A 22 11.70 1.46 -5.43
CA THR A 22 12.61 2.57 -5.18
C THR A 22 11.84 3.78 -4.64
N TYR A 23 12.22 4.23 -3.46
CA TYR A 23 11.63 5.40 -2.78
C TYR A 23 12.63 6.57 -2.79
N ALA A 24 12.54 7.45 -3.79
CA ALA A 24 13.38 8.64 -3.88
C ALA A 24 12.73 9.83 -3.16
N ALA A 25 13.37 10.33 -2.12
CA ALA A 25 12.86 11.44 -1.29
C ALA A 25 13.65 12.72 -1.55
N ARG A 26 12.97 13.82 -1.87
CA ARG A 26 13.58 15.15 -1.92
C ARG A 26 13.77 15.69 -0.50
N CYS A 27 15.02 15.74 -0.03
CA CYS A 27 15.35 16.05 1.37
C CYS A 27 15.66 17.52 1.63
N GLY A 28 16.15 18.25 0.62
CA GLY A 28 16.60 19.64 0.77
C GLY A 28 18.07 19.77 1.12
N PHE A 29 18.47 20.94 1.62
CA PHE A 29 19.89 21.33 1.70
C PHE A 29 20.65 20.77 2.91
N SER A 30 19.96 20.21 3.91
CA SER A 30 20.56 19.55 5.07
C SER A 30 19.86 18.22 5.34
N SER A 31 20.56 17.31 6.03
CA SER A 31 20.01 15.97 6.31
C SER A 31 18.76 16.03 7.18
N ASP A 32 18.77 16.86 8.23
CA ASP A 32 17.73 16.87 9.27
C ASP A 32 17.34 15.42 9.66
N LEU A 33 16.05 15.06 9.61
CA LEU A 33 15.52 13.73 9.88
C LEU A 33 15.29 12.88 8.63
N SER A 34 15.93 13.21 7.51
CA SER A 34 15.72 12.53 6.23
C SER A 34 15.99 11.03 6.27
N GLY A 35 17.10 10.60 6.89
CA GLY A 35 17.46 9.19 7.02
C GLY A 35 16.36 8.37 7.73
N PRO A 36 16.00 8.71 8.98
CA PRO A 36 14.92 8.04 9.71
C PRO A 36 13.56 8.08 8.99
N VAL A 37 13.24 9.16 8.27
CA VAL A 37 12.01 9.26 7.46
C VAL A 37 12.04 8.25 6.30
N THR A 38 13.17 8.14 5.59
CA THR A 38 13.30 7.20 4.48
C THR A 38 13.36 5.74 4.94
N ASP A 39 13.99 5.45 6.08
CA ASP A 39 14.01 4.10 6.66
C ASP A 39 12.58 3.67 7.03
N ARG A 40 11.83 4.59 7.65
CA ARG A 40 10.44 4.32 8.02
C ARG A 40 9.54 4.11 6.80
N ALA A 41 9.80 4.79 5.68
CA ALA A 41 9.11 4.50 4.43
C ALA A 41 9.35 3.04 3.97
N LEU A 42 10.59 2.54 4.08
CA LEU A 42 10.90 1.14 3.76
C LEU A 42 10.23 0.15 4.73
N PHE A 43 10.17 0.46 6.03
CA PHE A 43 9.47 -0.41 7.00
C PHE A 43 7.96 -0.50 6.79
N HIS A 44 7.39 0.37 5.96
CA HIS A 44 5.96 0.37 5.63
C HIS A 44 5.69 0.18 4.13
N CYS A 45 6.71 -0.20 3.35
CA CYS A 45 6.55 -0.48 1.91
C CYS A 45 5.71 -1.74 1.64
N ASP A 46 5.54 -2.58 2.66
CA ASP A 46 4.67 -3.76 2.65
C ASP A 46 3.21 -3.43 2.98
N ASN A 47 2.96 -2.34 3.72
CA ASN A 47 1.68 -2.09 4.38
C ASN A 47 1.17 -3.36 5.07
N ALA A 48 -0.03 -3.85 4.71
CA ALA A 48 -0.61 -5.05 5.28
C ALA A 48 -0.36 -6.31 4.44
N TYR A 49 0.49 -6.24 3.42
CA TYR A 49 0.63 -7.28 2.40
C TYR A 49 1.92 -8.09 2.55
N TYR A 50 1.80 -9.40 2.39
CA TYR A 50 2.93 -10.30 2.36
C TYR A 50 3.52 -10.42 0.95
N TYR A 51 4.82 -10.19 0.84
CA TYR A 51 5.59 -10.40 -0.39
C TYR A 51 6.59 -11.56 -0.19
N PRO A 52 6.47 -12.67 -0.93
CA PRO A 52 7.43 -13.79 -0.84
C PRO A 52 8.85 -13.39 -1.21
N ALA A 53 9.01 -12.49 -2.20
CA ALA A 53 10.27 -11.91 -2.61
C ALA A 53 10.13 -10.39 -2.70
N VAL A 54 11.00 -9.64 -2.03
CA VAL A 54 10.92 -8.18 -2.00
C VAL A 54 12.30 -7.55 -1.96
N LYS A 55 12.45 -6.48 -2.74
CA LYS A 55 13.57 -5.57 -2.66
C LYS A 55 13.00 -4.16 -2.54
N ALA A 56 13.46 -3.40 -1.56
CA ALA A 56 13.06 -2.02 -1.39
C ALA A 56 14.29 -1.18 -1.06
N VAL A 57 14.49 -0.10 -1.82
CA VAL A 57 15.59 0.83 -1.60
C VAL A 57 15.05 2.24 -1.41
N SER A 58 15.68 3.01 -0.53
CA SER A 58 15.39 4.43 -0.38
C SER A 58 16.57 5.26 -0.88
N ALA A 59 16.25 6.42 -1.46
CA ALA A 59 17.21 7.38 -1.94
C ALA A 59 16.90 8.75 -1.33
N PRO A 60 17.49 9.13 -0.19
CA PRO A 60 17.41 10.48 0.34
C PRO A 60 18.26 11.43 -0.52
N LEU A 61 17.62 12.32 -1.27
CA LEU A 61 18.26 13.18 -2.26
C LEU A 61 18.48 14.60 -1.73
N TYR A 62 19.73 15.07 -1.79
CA TYR A 62 20.08 16.46 -1.58
C TYR A 62 19.49 17.33 -2.70
N THR A 63 18.89 18.47 -2.33
CA THR A 63 18.43 19.49 -3.28
C THR A 63 18.68 20.89 -2.74
N ASN A 64 18.84 21.88 -3.62
CA ASN A 64 18.96 23.30 -3.25
C ASN A 64 17.60 23.92 -2.87
N THR A 65 16.86 23.24 -1.99
CA THR A 65 15.57 23.67 -1.43
C THR A 65 15.66 23.66 0.08
N VAL A 66 14.73 24.35 0.76
CA VAL A 66 14.61 24.27 2.24
C VAL A 66 14.52 22.81 2.68
N SER A 67 15.24 22.46 3.75
CA SER A 67 15.27 21.09 4.29
C SER A 67 13.88 20.66 4.76
N ASN A 68 13.48 19.48 4.30
CA ASN A 68 12.32 18.80 4.84
C ASN A 68 12.67 18.15 6.18
N THR A 69 11.64 17.92 7.00
CA THR A 69 11.77 17.32 8.33
C THR A 69 10.57 16.41 8.60
N ALA A 70 10.38 16.01 9.86
CA ALA A 70 9.23 15.24 10.31
C ALA A 70 7.90 15.88 9.91
N PHE A 71 6.99 15.06 9.42
CA PHE A 71 5.56 15.35 9.39
C PHE A 71 4.81 14.13 9.93
N ARG A 72 3.58 14.29 10.45
CA ARG A 72 2.78 13.19 10.99
C ARG A 72 2.73 12.01 10.03
N GLY A 73 3.20 10.85 10.51
CA GLY A 73 3.39 9.64 9.69
C GLY A 73 4.86 9.31 9.45
N PHE A 74 5.74 10.32 9.39
CA PHE A 74 7.19 10.18 9.40
C PHE A 74 7.72 9.19 8.34
N GLY A 75 7.26 9.32 7.09
CA GLY A 75 7.63 8.42 5.99
C GLY A 75 6.69 7.22 5.80
N GLY A 76 5.98 6.79 6.85
CA GLY A 76 5.04 5.67 6.78
C GLY A 76 3.94 5.84 5.72
N PRO A 77 3.22 6.98 5.66
CA PRO A 77 2.24 7.24 4.60
C PRO A 77 2.83 7.12 3.20
N GLN A 78 4.05 7.63 2.99
CA GLN A 78 4.74 7.55 1.70
C GLN A 78 5.14 6.11 1.36
N GLY A 79 5.60 5.34 2.36
CA GLY A 79 5.91 3.91 2.22
C GLY A 79 4.72 3.10 1.71
N MET A 80 3.55 3.27 2.34
CA MET A 80 2.35 2.47 2.04
C MET A 80 1.71 2.80 0.69
N VAL A 81 1.88 4.00 0.16
CA VAL A 81 1.25 4.41 -1.13
C VAL A 81 1.72 3.54 -2.30
N GLY A 82 2.99 3.14 -2.32
CA GLY A 82 3.52 2.24 -3.36
C GLY A 82 2.80 0.89 -3.36
N ALA A 83 2.63 0.30 -2.18
CA ALA A 83 1.92 -0.97 -2.00
C ALA A 83 0.45 -0.89 -2.44
N GLU A 84 -0.27 0.16 -2.02
CA GLU A 84 -1.66 0.37 -2.44
C GLU A 84 -1.78 0.58 -3.95
N ARG A 85 -0.80 1.23 -4.58
CA ARG A 85 -0.80 1.42 -6.02
C ARG A 85 -0.62 0.10 -6.76
N ILE A 86 0.31 -0.76 -6.33
CA ILE A 86 0.46 -2.12 -6.90
C ILE A 86 -0.85 -2.90 -6.80
N ILE A 87 -1.49 -2.90 -5.62
CA ILE A 87 -2.76 -3.58 -5.41
C ILE A 87 -3.82 -3.13 -6.42
N ASP A 88 -3.96 -1.82 -6.62
CA ASP A 88 -4.93 -1.29 -7.56
C ASP A 88 -4.56 -1.64 -9.01
N GLU A 89 -3.28 -1.58 -9.41
CA GLU A 89 -2.82 -2.00 -10.75
C GLU A 89 -3.12 -3.49 -11.02
N VAL A 90 -2.87 -4.37 -10.05
CA VAL A 90 -3.18 -5.80 -10.16
C VAL A 90 -4.69 -6.00 -10.30
N ALA A 91 -5.48 -5.28 -9.51
CA ALA A 91 -6.95 -5.34 -9.59
C ALA A 91 -7.46 -4.89 -10.98
N PHE A 92 -6.90 -3.81 -11.52
CA PHE A 92 -7.26 -3.33 -12.87
C PHE A 92 -6.85 -4.31 -13.95
N ALA A 93 -5.63 -4.86 -13.89
CA ALA A 93 -5.13 -5.82 -14.87
C ALA A 93 -5.99 -7.09 -14.95
N LEU A 94 -6.52 -7.54 -13.80
CA LEU A 94 -7.34 -8.75 -13.71
C LEU A 94 -8.86 -8.48 -13.77
N GLY A 95 -9.28 -7.22 -13.84
CA GLY A 95 -10.70 -6.84 -13.77
C GLY A 95 -11.38 -7.23 -12.46
N LYS A 96 -10.63 -7.32 -11.35
CA LYS A 96 -11.10 -7.75 -10.03
C LYS A 96 -11.38 -6.55 -9.13
N ASP A 97 -12.18 -6.79 -8.09
CA ASP A 97 -12.42 -5.78 -7.07
C ASP A 97 -11.14 -5.57 -6.23
N PRO A 98 -10.66 -4.32 -6.03
CA PRO A 98 -9.41 -4.09 -5.32
C PRO A 98 -9.40 -4.61 -3.87
N LEU A 99 -10.56 -4.73 -3.19
CA LEU A 99 -10.60 -5.33 -1.85
C LEU A 99 -10.31 -6.84 -1.89
N GLU A 100 -10.64 -7.53 -2.97
CA GLU A 100 -10.33 -8.96 -3.12
C GLU A 100 -8.83 -9.18 -3.30
N ILE A 101 -8.16 -8.34 -4.08
CA ILE A 101 -6.70 -8.36 -4.23
C ILE A 101 -6.01 -8.06 -2.89
N ARG A 102 -6.51 -7.08 -2.14
CA ARG A 102 -6.01 -6.78 -0.79
C ARG A 102 -6.07 -8.00 0.12
N LYS A 103 -7.26 -8.60 0.27
CA LYS A 103 -7.48 -9.76 1.15
C LYS A 103 -6.60 -10.95 0.79
N ARG A 104 -6.40 -11.21 -0.50
CA ARG A 104 -5.55 -12.31 -0.98
C ARG A 104 -4.08 -12.15 -0.59
N ASN A 105 -3.63 -10.91 -0.48
CA ASN A 105 -2.23 -10.57 -0.22
C ASN A 105 -1.94 -10.21 1.24
N PHE A 106 -2.93 -10.19 2.14
CA PHE A 106 -2.66 -9.91 3.56
C PHE A 106 -1.60 -10.84 4.16
N TYR A 107 -0.84 -10.32 5.12
CA TYR A 107 -0.08 -11.17 6.04
C TYR A 107 -0.98 -12.25 6.65
N GLY A 108 -0.45 -13.46 6.79
CA GLY A 108 -1.13 -14.53 7.51
C GLY A 108 -0.97 -14.40 9.03
N THR A 109 -1.54 -15.35 9.76
CA THR A 109 -1.46 -15.42 11.23
C THR A 109 -0.45 -16.48 11.66
N SER A 110 -0.45 -17.65 11.02
CA SER A 110 0.45 -18.78 11.31
C SER A 110 1.64 -18.89 10.35
N ASP A 111 1.44 -18.51 9.10
CA ASP A 111 2.37 -18.54 7.99
C ASP A 111 2.32 -17.21 7.26
N ARG A 112 3.26 -16.95 6.33
CA ARG A 112 3.30 -15.69 5.55
C ARG A 112 3.20 -14.44 6.45
N ASN A 113 3.93 -14.45 7.57
CA ASN A 113 3.81 -13.47 8.67
C ASN A 113 5.15 -12.81 9.05
N VAL A 114 6.19 -12.96 8.22
CA VAL A 114 7.49 -12.30 8.44
C VAL A 114 7.62 -11.12 7.47
N THR A 115 7.93 -9.93 7.99
CA THR A 115 8.07 -8.70 7.21
C THR A 115 9.36 -8.70 6.37
N PRO A 116 9.51 -7.77 5.40
CA PRO A 116 10.73 -7.62 4.61
C PRO A 116 12.01 -7.42 5.44
N TYR A 117 11.86 -6.89 6.66
CA TYR A 117 12.95 -6.63 7.60
C TYR A 117 13.01 -7.67 8.73
N HIS A 118 12.47 -8.87 8.48
CA HIS A 118 12.58 -10.06 9.33
C HIS A 118 11.92 -9.97 10.71
N GLN A 119 10.94 -9.07 10.87
CA GLN A 119 10.10 -9.06 12.07
C GLN A 119 8.88 -9.95 11.86
N THR A 120 8.58 -10.84 12.81
CA THR A 120 7.31 -11.58 12.81
C THR A 120 6.16 -10.64 13.17
N VAL A 121 5.09 -10.65 12.38
CA VAL A 121 3.84 -9.96 12.67
C VAL A 121 3.04 -10.81 13.65
N GLU A 122 2.99 -10.35 14.89
CA GLU A 122 2.18 -10.93 15.97
C GLU A 122 0.83 -10.21 16.06
N ASP A 123 -0.18 -10.87 16.66
CA ASP A 123 -1.52 -10.32 16.86
C ASP A 123 -2.15 -9.69 15.60
N ASN A 124 -1.95 -10.34 14.45
CA ASN A 124 -2.46 -9.85 13.17
C ASN A 124 -4.00 -9.94 13.09
N ILE A 125 -4.66 -8.81 13.32
CA ILE A 125 -6.13 -8.69 13.28
C ILE A 125 -6.68 -8.10 11.97
N VAL A 126 -5.85 -7.95 10.92
CA VAL A 126 -6.27 -7.28 9.67
C VAL A 126 -7.48 -7.97 9.03
N HIS A 127 -7.49 -9.30 9.02
CA HIS A 127 -8.57 -10.11 8.45
C HIS A 127 -9.91 -9.77 9.11
N ARG A 128 -9.94 -9.77 10.46
CA ARG A 128 -11.13 -9.46 11.25
C ARG A 128 -11.60 -8.03 11.05
N ILE A 129 -10.73 -7.03 11.19
CA ILE A 129 -11.12 -5.62 11.08
C ILE A 129 -11.64 -5.30 9.68
N VAL A 130 -11.00 -5.83 8.63
CA VAL A 130 -11.43 -5.61 7.25
C VAL A 130 -12.77 -6.31 6.97
N GLU A 131 -13.00 -7.51 7.50
CA GLU A 131 -14.28 -8.22 7.38
C GLU A 131 -15.42 -7.45 8.09
N GLU A 132 -15.22 -7.06 9.35
CA GLU A 132 -16.19 -6.28 10.12
C GLU A 132 -16.51 -4.94 9.43
N LEU A 133 -15.51 -4.26 8.88
CA LEU A 133 -15.69 -3.00 8.15
C LEU A 133 -16.40 -3.20 6.81
N GLU A 134 -16.09 -4.27 6.07
CA GLU A 134 -16.74 -4.59 4.81
C GLU A 134 -18.25 -4.82 5.00
N GLU A 135 -18.61 -5.56 6.05
CA GLU A 135 -20.00 -5.83 6.41
C GLU A 135 -20.72 -4.57 6.91
N SER A 136 -20.19 -3.94 7.96
CA SER A 136 -20.82 -2.78 8.60
C SER A 136 -20.95 -1.56 7.68
N SER A 137 -20.04 -1.39 6.73
CA SER A 137 -20.12 -0.34 5.70
C SER A 137 -20.98 -0.70 4.49
N ALA A 138 -21.52 -1.92 4.45
CA ALA A 138 -22.24 -2.52 3.33
C ALA A 138 -21.48 -2.40 2.00
N TYR A 139 -20.16 -2.62 2.04
CA TYR A 139 -19.24 -2.35 0.94
C TYR A 139 -19.71 -2.98 -0.38
N ARG A 140 -19.98 -4.28 -0.39
CA ARG A 140 -20.39 -5.02 -1.62
C ARG A 140 -21.70 -4.50 -2.21
N ARG A 141 -22.67 -4.13 -1.37
CA ARG A 141 -23.93 -3.54 -1.84
C ARG A 141 -23.65 -2.19 -2.51
N ARG A 142 -22.88 -1.32 -1.85
CA ARG A 142 -22.54 0.01 -2.37
C ARG A 142 -21.69 -0.04 -3.64
N ARG A 143 -20.80 -1.04 -3.78
CA ARG A 143 -20.03 -1.26 -5.03
C ARG A 143 -20.98 -1.54 -6.21
N ARG A 144 -21.98 -2.40 -6.03
CA ARG A 144 -22.99 -2.68 -7.08
C ARG A 144 -23.84 -1.45 -7.42
N GLU A 145 -24.28 -0.72 -6.41
CA GLU A 145 -25.04 0.54 -6.60
C GLU A 145 -24.22 1.59 -7.36
N ILE A 146 -22.93 1.73 -7.02
CA ILE A 146 -22.01 2.64 -7.72
C ILE A 146 -21.79 2.20 -9.17
N ALA A 147 -21.62 0.91 -9.43
CA ALA A 147 -21.48 0.39 -10.79
C ALA A 147 -22.73 0.70 -11.64
N ALA A 148 -23.93 0.45 -11.10
CA ALA A 148 -25.20 0.76 -11.76
C ALA A 148 -25.38 2.27 -12.01
N PHE A 149 -25.00 3.11 -11.03
CA PHE A 149 -24.99 4.57 -11.19
C PHE A 149 -24.02 5.00 -12.30
N ASN A 150 -22.79 4.50 -12.26
CA ASN A 150 -21.74 4.87 -13.21
C ASN A 150 -22.06 4.42 -14.64
N ALA A 151 -22.81 3.32 -14.83
CA ALA A 151 -23.26 2.87 -16.15
C ALA A 151 -24.23 3.87 -16.82
N ASN A 152 -24.99 4.63 -16.03
CA ASN A 152 -26.03 5.54 -16.52
C ASN A 152 -25.67 7.03 -16.37
N SER A 153 -24.52 7.35 -15.76
CA SER A 153 -24.10 8.73 -15.51
C SER A 153 -22.91 9.11 -16.42
N PRO A 154 -23.10 9.91 -17.47
CA PRO A 154 -22.02 10.24 -18.41
C PRO A 154 -21.01 11.25 -17.86
N ILE A 155 -21.42 12.11 -16.92
CA ILE A 155 -20.60 13.22 -16.42
C ILE A 155 -20.04 12.93 -15.03
N VAL A 156 -20.88 12.45 -14.11
CA VAL A 156 -20.49 12.24 -12.71
C VAL A 156 -20.19 10.77 -12.49
N LYS A 157 -19.00 10.44 -12.02
CA LYS A 157 -18.67 9.09 -11.56
C LYS A 157 -18.51 9.06 -10.05
N ARG A 158 -18.84 7.91 -9.45
CA ARG A 158 -18.63 7.63 -8.02
C ARG A 158 -17.56 6.57 -7.86
N GLY A 159 -16.78 6.69 -6.79
CA GLY A 159 -15.75 5.72 -6.39
C GLY A 159 -15.98 5.27 -4.95
N LEU A 160 -15.43 4.10 -4.62
CA LEU A 160 -15.43 3.54 -3.27
C LEU A 160 -14.19 2.68 -3.10
N ALA A 161 -13.48 2.90 -2.00
CA ALA A 161 -12.29 2.15 -1.60
C ALA A 161 -12.36 1.78 -0.11
N LEU A 162 -11.68 0.69 0.24
CA LEU A 162 -11.43 0.24 1.60
C LEU A 162 -9.96 -0.23 1.63
N THR A 163 -9.14 0.42 2.45
CA THR A 163 -7.68 0.20 2.51
C THR A 163 -7.26 -0.17 3.93
N PRO A 164 -6.47 -1.24 4.13
CA PRO A 164 -5.89 -1.58 5.42
C PRO A 164 -4.70 -0.67 5.75
N VAL A 165 -4.28 -0.68 7.01
CA VAL A 165 -3.03 -0.07 7.45
C VAL A 165 -2.38 -0.97 8.51
N LYS A 166 -1.11 -1.33 8.32
CA LYS A 166 -0.19 -1.79 9.38
C LYS A 166 0.81 -0.65 9.65
N PHE A 167 0.97 -0.25 10.90
CA PHE A 167 1.80 0.92 11.27
C PHE A 167 2.45 0.77 12.65
#